data_AF-A0A963BN92-F1
#
_entry.id   AF-A0A963BN92-F1
#
_cell.length_a   1.000
_cell.length_b   1.000
_cell.length_c   1.000
_cell.angle_alpha   90.00
_cell.angle_beta   90.00
_cell.angle_gamma   90.00
#
_symmetry.space_group_name_H-M   'P 1'
#
loop_
_entity.id
_entity.type
_entity.pdbx_description
1 polymer ?
#
loop_
_entity_poly.entity_id
_entity_poly.type
_entity_poly.pdbx_seq_one_letter_code
_entity_poly.pdbx_strand_id
1 'polypeptide(L)'
;MIETMVPEALASVMLLDRENRELSFLSGPSFPPGAISYFNGIAPSPDMGSCGNAALLGEPIYITDVAADPRWNGLREAANNLSIGSCWSIPFFSEK
;
A
#
# COMPACT_ATOMS: atom_id res chain seq x y z
N MET A 1 14.44 -3.90 -6.94
CA MET A 1 14.25 -4.03 -8.41
C MET A 1 13.41 -2.89 -8.95
N ILE A 2 12.19 -2.64 -8.45
CA ILE A 2 11.38 -1.50 -8.91
C ILE A 2 11.94 -0.13 -8.47
N GLU A 3 12.44 -0.02 -7.25
CA GLU A 3 13.07 1.20 -6.70
C GLU A 3 14.38 1.55 -7.43
N THR A 4 14.96 0.58 -8.14
CA THR A 4 16.13 0.78 -9.00
C THR A 4 15.74 1.24 -10.41
N MET A 5 14.53 0.90 -10.86
CA MET A 5 14.01 1.30 -12.19
C MET A 5 13.30 2.66 -12.16
N VAL A 6 12.66 2.99 -11.04
CA VAL A 6 11.99 4.26 -10.82
C VAL A 6 12.68 4.98 -9.65
N PRO A 7 13.54 5.96 -9.93
CA PRO A 7 14.15 6.79 -8.91
C PRO A 7 13.07 7.40 -8.01
N GLU A 8 13.33 7.47 -6.71
CA GLU A 8 12.42 8.02 -5.68
C GLU A 8 11.14 7.20 -5.43
N ALA A 9 10.94 6.07 -6.12
CA ALA A 9 9.86 5.15 -5.77
C ALA A 9 10.19 4.35 -4.51
N LEU A 10 9.16 4.16 -3.68
CA LEU A 10 9.19 3.27 -2.53
C LEU A 10 8.42 1.98 -2.86
N ALA A 11 8.99 0.84 -2.51
CA ALA A 11 8.34 -0.46 -2.69
C ALA A 11 8.12 -1.16 -1.37
N SER A 12 6.90 -1.66 -1.17
CA SER A 12 6.55 -2.51 -0.04
C SER A 12 5.84 -3.77 -0.49
N VAL A 13 6.02 -4.82 0.29
CA VAL A 13 5.30 -6.08 0.19
C VAL A 13 4.46 -6.19 1.45
N MET A 14 3.15 -6.40 1.26
CA MET A 14 2.19 -6.57 2.34
C MET A 14 1.57 -7.95 2.25
N LEU A 15 1.36 -8.58 3.41
CA LEU A 15 0.73 -9.88 3.52
C LEU A 15 -0.66 -9.71 4.14
N LEU A 16 -1.68 -10.21 3.45
CA LEU A 16 -3.02 -10.29 4.02
C LEU A 16 -3.09 -11.45 5.01
N ASP A 17 -3.27 -11.12 6.28
CA ASP A 17 -3.64 -12.07 7.31
C ASP A 17 -5.12 -12.42 7.15
N ARG A 18 -5.40 -13.71 6.90
CA ARG A 18 -6.77 -14.21 6.70
C ARG A 18 -7.54 -14.37 8.01
N GLU A 19 -6.86 -14.54 9.13
CA GLU A 19 -7.50 -14.74 10.43
C GLU A 19 -8.01 -13.40 10.98
N ASN A 20 -7.14 -12.39 10.97
CA ASN A 20 -7.48 -11.04 11.47
C ASN A 20 -8.09 -10.12 10.39
N ARG A 21 -8.02 -10.52 9.11
CA ARG A 21 -8.44 -9.72 7.95
C ARG A 21 -7.71 -8.38 7.86
N GLU A 22 -6.41 -8.39 8.15
CA GLU A 22 -5.55 -7.21 8.17
C GLU A 22 -4.32 -7.40 7.28
N LEU A 23 -3.82 -6.30 6.72
CA LEU A 23 -2.59 -6.24 5.96
C LEU A 23 -1.42 -5.99 6.92
N SER A 24 -0.52 -6.96 6.98
CA SER A 24 0.75 -6.85 7.70
C SER A 24 1.86 -6.41 6.75
N PHE A 25 2.72 -5.50 7.21
CA PHE A 25 3.87 -5.06 6.43
C PHE A 25 4.96 -6.15 6.48
N LEU A 26 5.24 -6.79 5.33
CA LEU A 26 6.19 -7.90 5.26
C LEU A 26 7.61 -7.42 4.96
N SER A 27 7.76 -6.48 4.02
CA SER A 27 9.05 -5.97 3.61
C SER A 27 8.93 -4.61 2.93
N GLY A 28 9.91 -3.75 3.12
CA GLY A 28 9.99 -2.43 2.50
C GLY A 28 11.23 -1.70 3.00
N PRO A 29 12.43 -2.10 2.54
CA PRO A 29 13.70 -1.65 3.11
C PRO A 29 13.94 -0.15 2.93
N SER A 30 13.31 0.49 1.95
CA SER A 30 13.44 1.92 1.69
C SER A 30 12.45 2.78 2.48
N PHE A 31 11.50 2.16 3.20
CA PHE A 31 10.55 2.91 4.03
C PHE A 31 11.23 3.40 5.32
N PRO A 32 10.98 4.65 5.73
CA PRO A 32 11.36 5.12 7.06
C PRO A 32 10.73 4.22 8.13
N PRO A 33 11.44 3.90 9.24
CA PRO A 33 10.92 3.04 10.30
C PRO A 33 9.58 3.52 10.88
N GLY A 34 9.42 4.84 11.04
CA GLY A 34 8.18 5.45 11.53
C GLY A 34 7.03 5.44 10.52
N ALA A 35 7.30 5.14 9.25
CA ALA A 35 6.27 5.08 8.23
C ALA A 35 5.62 3.70 8.12
N ILE A 36 6.38 2.64 8.47
CA ILE A 36 5.92 1.25 8.45
C ILE A 36 4.70 1.07 9.37
N SER A 37 4.68 1.76 10.51
CA SER A 37 3.56 1.72 11.46
C SER A 37 2.25 2.26 10.91
N TYR A 38 2.26 3.14 9.89
CA TYR A 38 1.02 3.60 9.26
C TYR A 38 0.36 2.51 8.41
N PHE A 39 1.17 1.60 7.86
CA PHE A 39 0.69 0.57 6.94
C PHE A 39 0.46 -0.79 7.60
N ASN A 40 0.96 -0.97 8.82
CA ASN A 40 0.85 -2.24 9.53
C ASN A 40 -0.49 -2.36 10.27
N GLY A 41 -1.21 -3.46 10.06
CA GLY A 41 -2.51 -3.71 10.69
C GLY A 41 -3.69 -3.03 9.99
N ILE A 42 -3.53 -2.67 8.71
CA ILE A 42 -4.61 -2.05 7.94
C ILE A 42 -5.63 -3.10 7.51
N ALA A 43 -6.89 -2.92 7.89
CA ALA A 43 -7.98 -3.71 7.31
C ALA A 43 -8.23 -3.30 5.84
N PRO A 44 -8.31 -4.23 4.87
CA PRO A 44 -8.68 -3.93 3.48
C PRO A 44 -10.02 -3.20 3.42
N SER A 45 -9.99 -1.95 2.97
CA SER A 45 -11.17 -1.10 2.86
C SER A 45 -11.03 -0.18 1.64
N PRO A 46 -12.14 0.37 1.11
CA PRO A 46 -12.10 1.25 -0.06
C PRO A 46 -11.31 2.54 0.19
N ASP A 47 -11.12 2.95 1.45
CA ASP A 47 -10.42 4.18 1.84
C ASP A 47 -8.97 3.94 2.30
N MET A 48 -8.47 2.69 2.21
CA MET A 48 -7.16 2.26 2.70
C MET A 48 -6.10 2.14 1.60
N GLY A 49 -6.08 3.13 0.70
CA GLY A 49 -5.08 3.28 -0.34
C GLY A 49 -5.13 2.20 -1.41
N SER A 50 -4.09 2.16 -2.24
CA SER A 50 -3.96 1.18 -3.33
C SER A 50 -3.86 -0.26 -2.82
N CYS A 51 -3.09 -0.51 -1.76
CA CYS A 51 -2.88 -1.85 -1.20
C CYS A 51 -4.13 -2.41 -0.54
N GLY A 52 -4.87 -1.60 0.24
CA GLY A 52 -6.14 -2.00 0.84
C GLY A 52 -7.20 -2.33 -0.21
N ASN A 53 -7.30 -1.51 -1.26
CA ASN A 53 -8.21 -1.76 -2.37
C ASN A 53 -7.82 -3.00 -3.17
N ALA A 54 -6.54 -3.20 -3.47
CA ALA A 54 -6.04 -4.37 -4.20
C ALA A 54 -6.30 -5.67 -3.42
N ALA A 55 -6.12 -5.65 -2.10
CA ALA A 55 -6.43 -6.80 -1.24
C ALA A 55 -7.94 -7.06 -1.10
N LEU A 56 -8.77 -6.01 -1.15
CA LEU A 56 -10.22 -6.11 -1.07
C LEU A 56 -10.84 -6.64 -2.38
N LEU A 57 -10.41 -6.10 -3.52
CA LEU A 57 -10.98 -6.41 -4.83
C LEU A 57 -10.30 -7.62 -5.49
N GLY A 58 -9.05 -7.90 -5.12
CA GLY A 58 -8.24 -8.93 -5.77
C GLY A 58 -7.76 -8.53 -7.17
N GLU A 59 -7.77 -7.24 -7.49
CA GLU A 59 -7.39 -6.69 -8.79
C GLU A 59 -6.23 -5.69 -8.66
N PRO A 60 -5.43 -5.47 -9.73
CA PRO A 60 -4.43 -4.42 -9.74
C PRO A 60 -5.07 -3.03 -9.62
N ILE A 61 -4.54 -2.21 -8.70
CA ILE A 61 -5.01 -0.85 -8.45
C ILE A 61 -3.90 0.13 -8.78
N TYR A 62 -4.23 1.13 -9.60
CA TYR A 62 -3.33 2.21 -10.00
C TYR A 62 -3.94 3.55 -9.58
N ILE A 63 -3.17 4.33 -8.82
CA ILE A 63 -3.50 5.67 -8.35
C ILE A 63 -2.46 6.63 -8.91
N THR A 64 -2.88 7.53 -9.79
CA THR A 64 -1.98 8.52 -10.41
C THR A 64 -1.84 9.79 -9.58
N ASP A 65 -2.88 10.13 -8.79
CA ASP A 65 -2.90 11.30 -7.91
C ASP A 65 -3.50 10.90 -6.56
N VAL A 66 -2.64 10.69 -5.57
CA VAL A 66 -3.04 10.31 -4.20
C VAL A 66 -3.75 11.45 -3.47
N ALA A 67 -3.48 12.71 -3.81
CA ALA A 67 -4.10 13.84 -3.14
C ALA A 67 -5.58 13.98 -3.52
N ALA A 68 -5.89 13.77 -4.80
CA ALA A 68 -7.25 13.87 -5.35
C ALA A 68 -8.09 12.58 -5.21
N ASP A 69 -7.46 11.42 -5.03
CA ASP A 69 -8.17 10.13 -5.02
C ASP A 69 -8.86 9.84 -3.67
N PRO A 70 -10.18 9.60 -3.64
CA PRO A 70 -10.90 9.29 -2.40
C PRO A 70 -10.44 7.98 -1.75
N ARG A 71 -9.85 7.05 -2.52
CA ARG A 71 -9.36 5.77 -1.97
C ARG A 71 -8.23 5.93 -0.98
N TRP A 72 -7.60 7.10 -0.91
CA TRP A 72 -6.54 7.42 0.04
C TRP A 72 -7.04 8.26 1.23
N ASN A 73 -8.34 8.51 1.36
CA ASN A 73 -8.89 9.32 2.46
C ASN A 73 -8.41 8.85 3.85
N GLY A 74 -8.34 7.54 4.09
CA GLY A 74 -7.91 6.96 5.37
C GLY A 74 -6.39 6.99 5.60
N LEU A 75 -5.60 7.18 4.54
CA LEU A 75 -4.12 7.14 4.60
C LEU A 75 -3.47 8.43 4.08
N ARG A 76 -4.25 9.51 3.94
CA ARG A 76 -3.75 10.75 3.34
C ARG A 76 -2.65 11.40 4.15
N GLU A 77 -2.71 11.29 5.48
CA GLU A 77 -1.64 11.75 6.36
C GLU A 77 -0.34 10.97 6.12
N ALA A 78 -0.42 9.65 6.00
CA ALA A 78 0.72 8.80 5.69
C ALA A 78 1.30 9.11 4.30
N ALA A 79 0.44 9.32 3.30
CA ALA A 79 0.86 9.74 1.96
C ALA A 79 1.60 11.08 1.96
N ASN A 80 1.08 12.07 2.69
CA ASN A 80 1.72 13.38 2.80
C ASN A 80 3.07 13.29 3.50
N ASN A 81 3.16 12.53 4.60
CA ASN A 81 4.42 12.34 5.34
C ASN A 81 5.50 11.65 4.50
N LEU A 82 5.08 10.78 3.57
CA LEU A 82 5.97 10.09 2.64
C LEU A 82 6.10 10.76 1.27
N SER A 83 5.45 11.91 1.06
CA SER A 83 5.38 12.60 -0.24
C SER A 83 4.97 11.67 -1.40
N ILE A 84 4.02 10.76 -1.17
CA ILE A 84 3.52 9.83 -2.18
C ILE A 84 2.54 10.57 -3.09
N GLY A 85 2.97 10.89 -4.31
CA GLY A 85 2.10 11.50 -5.33
C GLY A 85 1.27 10.48 -6.11
N SER A 86 1.83 9.29 -6.35
CA SER A 86 1.19 8.21 -7.11
C SER A 86 1.53 6.86 -6.47
N CYS A 87 0.64 5.90 -6.52
CA CYS A 87 0.87 4.57 -5.98
C CYS A 87 0.15 3.50 -6.78
N TRP A 88 0.77 2.34 -6.95
CA TRP A 88 0.12 1.16 -7.50
C TRP A 88 0.30 -0.04 -6.59
N SER A 89 -0.62 -0.99 -6.68
CA SER A 89 -0.55 -2.24 -5.95
C SER A 89 -1.09 -3.35 -6.81
N ILE A 90 -0.35 -4.45 -6.86
CA ILE A 90 -0.69 -5.63 -7.66
C ILE A 90 -0.83 -6.78 -6.67
N PRO A 91 -2.02 -7.39 -6.54
CA PRO A 91 -2.20 -8.52 -5.63
C PRO A 91 -1.49 -9.75 -6.20
N PHE A 92 -0.83 -10.49 -5.31
CA PHE A 92 -0.25 -11.80 -5.62
C PHE A 92 -1.05 -12.87 -4.88
N PHE A 93 -1.47 -13.90 -5.61
CA PHE A 93 -2.15 -15.05 -5.06
C PHE A 93 -1.20 -16.23 -5.04
N SER A 94 -1.02 -16.88 -3.89
CA SER A 94 -0.46 -18.22 -3.88
C SER A 94 -1.48 -19.17 -4.47
N GLU A 95 -1.11 -19.89 -5.52
CA GLU A 95 -1.82 -21.13 -5.86
C GLU A 95 -1.62 -22.14 -4.72
N LYS A 96 -2.62 -22.98 -4.55
CA LYS A 96 -2.62 -24.12 -3.61
C LYS A 96 -2.13 -25.37 -4.33
#